data_AF-A0A540VLC4-F1
#
_entry.id   AF-A0A540VLC4-F1
#
_cell.length_a   1.000
_cell.length_b   1.000
_cell.length_c   1.000
_cell.angle_alpha   90.00
_cell.angle_beta   90.00
_cell.angle_gamma   90.00
#
_symmetry.space_group_name_H-M   'P 1'
#
loop_
_entity.id
_entity.type
_entity.pdbx_description
1 polymer ?
#
loop_
_entity_poly.entity_id
_entity_poly.type
_entity_poly.pdbx_seq_one_letter_code
_entity_poly.pdbx_strand_id
1 'polypeptide(L)'
;MPVSTSWSWSEPKKQRELTTVEDHILWTYAMLSVTRQMMNDREKGKPDRFSEGRTKWANIEMTKYQRQTRNISTLDRDDRLAQEGLRVCAHCGTIAPDFQWDHLIPRSKLAGEYIALNQVRSCPSCNMSRGNKDLMLWHRQNQTFPALSVLRRYLKLCYFYAKQGGYLGDPACDAVEGGLPFDPRHLPRKFPQVESLVWDYAHPIL
;
A
#
# COMPACT_ATOMS: atom_id res chain seq x y z
N MET A 1 -23.16 4.19 -3.01
CA MET A 1 -21.89 3.65 -3.54
C MET A 1 -20.79 4.03 -2.57
N PRO A 2 -19.94 3.12 -2.09
CA PRO A 2 -18.76 3.54 -1.33
C PRO A 2 -17.91 4.48 -2.21
N VAL A 3 -17.46 5.57 -1.62
CA VAL A 3 -16.68 6.60 -2.30
C VAL A 3 -15.22 6.32 -2.00
N SER A 4 -14.37 6.32 -3.04
CA SER A 4 -12.92 6.26 -2.87
C SER A 4 -12.45 7.42 -1.98
N THR A 5 -11.50 7.17 -1.08
CA THR A 5 -10.92 8.25 -0.25
C THR A 5 -10.29 9.30 -1.16
N SER A 6 -10.91 10.48 -1.27
CA SER A 6 -10.33 11.62 -1.97
C SER A 6 -9.09 12.12 -1.23
N TRP A 7 -8.01 12.36 -1.95
CA TRP A 7 -6.74 12.73 -1.35
C TRP A 7 -5.89 13.63 -2.25
N SER A 8 -5.51 14.78 -1.70
CA SER A 8 -4.57 15.71 -2.32
C SER A 8 -3.14 15.33 -1.95
N TRP A 9 -2.47 14.68 -2.89
CA TRP A 9 -1.10 14.23 -2.75
C TRP A 9 -0.14 15.42 -2.65
N SER A 10 0.72 15.37 -1.64
CA SER A 10 1.77 16.36 -1.44
C SER A 10 2.87 15.76 -0.58
N GLU A 11 4.09 16.23 -0.81
CA GLU A 11 5.24 15.79 -0.04
C GLU A 11 5.34 16.59 1.29
N PRO A 12 5.76 15.94 2.38
CA PRO A 12 5.89 16.59 3.67
C PRO A 12 7.12 17.51 3.71
N LYS A 13 6.97 18.70 4.30
CA LYS A 13 8.07 19.68 4.41
C LYS A 13 9.18 19.26 5.40
N LYS A 14 8.84 18.45 6.41
CA LYS A 14 9.76 18.03 7.49
C LYS A 14 9.54 16.54 7.82
N GLN A 15 10.36 15.67 7.26
CA GLN A 15 10.45 14.25 7.55
C GLN A 15 11.88 13.75 7.27
N ARG A 16 12.22 12.54 7.72
CA ARG A 16 13.49 11.90 7.37
C ARG A 16 13.66 11.80 5.87
N GLU A 17 14.90 11.85 5.41
CA GLU A 17 15.22 11.49 4.04
C GLU A 17 15.03 9.98 3.84
N LEU A 18 14.59 9.60 2.65
CA LEU A 18 14.47 8.21 2.21
C LEU A 18 15.27 8.13 0.91
N THR A 19 16.27 7.24 0.89
CA THR A 19 17.26 7.22 -0.20
C THR A 19 17.15 5.93 -0.99
N THR A 20 16.96 4.80 -0.30
CA THR A 20 16.95 3.46 -0.90
C THR A 20 15.54 2.97 -1.20
N VAL A 21 15.43 1.94 -2.05
CA VAL A 21 14.17 1.21 -2.26
C VAL A 21 13.58 0.72 -0.93
N GLU A 22 14.43 0.18 -0.05
CA GLU A 22 14.02 -0.28 1.28
C GLU A 22 13.48 0.85 2.15
N ASP A 23 14.14 2.02 2.18
CA ASP A 23 13.69 3.17 2.98
C ASP A 23 12.25 3.56 2.64
N HIS A 24 11.96 3.67 1.34
CA HIS A 24 10.64 4.03 0.83
C HIS A 24 9.57 3.00 1.23
N ILE A 25 9.85 1.71 1.04
CA ILE A 25 8.93 0.63 1.39
C ILE A 25 8.69 0.58 2.90
N LEU A 26 9.76 0.57 3.70
CA LEU A 26 9.67 0.45 5.16
C LEU A 26 9.01 1.67 5.79
N TRP A 27 9.25 2.88 5.28
CA TRP A 27 8.56 4.08 5.75
C TRP A 27 7.04 3.95 5.59
N THR A 28 6.58 3.61 4.39
CA THR A 28 5.15 3.49 4.11
C THR A 28 4.55 2.30 4.88
N TYR A 29 5.26 1.19 5.00
CA TYR A 29 4.79 0.03 5.77
C TYR A 29 4.69 0.31 7.27
N ALA A 30 5.62 1.08 7.84
CA ALA A 30 5.58 1.55 9.21
C ALA A 30 4.41 2.51 9.44
N MET A 31 4.21 3.49 8.54
CA MET A 31 3.05 4.38 8.55
C MET A 31 1.73 3.62 8.51
N LEU A 32 1.63 2.59 7.66
CA LEU A 32 0.46 1.72 7.56
C LEU A 32 0.23 0.93 8.86
N SER A 33 1.29 0.37 9.45
CA SER A 33 1.22 -0.41 10.69
C SER A 33 0.72 0.44 11.86
N VAL A 34 1.26 1.64 12.03
CA VAL A 34 0.81 2.62 13.02
C VAL A 34 -0.64 3.03 12.77
N THR A 35 -0.99 3.35 11.52
CA THR A 35 -2.36 3.75 11.16
C THR A 35 -3.37 2.63 11.45
N ARG A 36 -3.04 1.37 11.14
CA ARG A 36 -3.89 0.23 11.49
C ARG A 36 -4.07 0.08 13.00
N GLN A 37 -3.02 0.30 13.78
CA GLN A 37 -3.12 0.25 15.23
C GLN A 37 -4.00 1.38 15.78
N MET A 38 -3.89 2.59 15.23
CA MET A 38 -4.79 3.70 15.58
C MET A 38 -6.26 3.38 15.27
N MET A 39 -6.55 2.81 14.09
CA MET A 39 -7.91 2.40 13.72
C MET A 39 -8.47 1.36 14.71
N ASN A 40 -7.70 0.30 14.99
CA ASN A 40 -8.09 -0.74 15.94
C ASN A 40 -8.28 -0.20 17.37
N ASP A 41 -7.46 0.75 17.80
CA ASP A 41 -7.54 1.35 19.13
C ASP A 41 -8.82 2.19 19.27
N ARG A 42 -9.14 2.99 18.25
CA ARG A 42 -10.38 3.77 18.20
C ARG A 42 -11.64 2.91 18.17
N GLU A 43 -11.65 1.86 17.34
CA GLU A 43 -12.73 0.87 17.29
C GLU A 43 -13.00 0.24 18.67
N LYS A 44 -11.94 0.08 19.47
CA LYS A 44 -12.01 -0.50 20.83
C LYS A 44 -12.15 0.55 21.94
N GLY A 45 -12.36 1.83 21.61
CA GLY A 45 -12.46 2.91 22.60
C GLY A 45 -11.20 3.11 23.45
N LYS A 46 -10.03 2.72 22.96
CA LYS A 46 -8.75 2.84 23.68
C LYS A 46 -8.19 4.26 23.58
N PRO A 47 -7.43 4.72 24.59
CA PRO A 47 -6.77 6.03 24.54
C PRO A 47 -5.79 6.11 23.37
N ASP A 48 -5.58 7.33 22.86
CA ASP A 48 -4.64 7.58 21.77
C ASP A 48 -3.19 7.39 22.24
N ARG A 49 -2.62 6.23 21.92
CA ARG A 49 -1.22 5.89 22.19
C ARG A 49 -0.26 6.57 21.23
N PHE A 50 -0.78 7.26 20.21
CA PHE A 50 -0.01 7.91 19.14
C PHE A 50 -0.16 9.43 19.16
N SER A 51 -0.41 10.01 20.35
CA SER A 51 -0.67 11.44 20.57
C SER A 51 0.38 12.38 19.96
N GLU A 52 1.63 11.92 19.85
CA GLU A 52 2.73 12.66 19.21
C GLU A 52 2.76 12.55 17.66
N GLY A 53 1.72 11.96 17.08
CA GLY A 53 1.48 11.87 15.65
C GLY A 53 2.10 10.66 14.97
N ARG A 54 1.50 10.25 13.85
CA ARG A 54 1.90 9.08 13.04
C ARG A 54 3.37 9.09 12.64
N THR A 55 3.92 10.26 12.27
CA THR A 55 5.30 10.41 11.81
C THR A 55 6.30 9.95 12.87
N LYS A 56 6.13 10.34 14.14
CA LYS A 56 7.04 9.95 15.23
C LYS A 56 7.05 8.44 15.39
N TRP A 57 5.87 7.85 15.48
CA TRP A 57 5.72 6.42 15.71
C TRP A 57 6.11 5.57 14.51
N ALA A 58 5.91 6.07 13.28
CA ALA A 58 6.39 5.42 12.07
C ALA A 58 7.93 5.40 12.02
N ASN A 59 8.63 6.44 12.49
CA ASN A 59 10.10 6.39 12.62
C ASN A 59 10.56 5.29 13.58
N ILE A 60 9.94 5.19 14.75
CA ILE A 60 10.24 4.15 15.74
C ILE A 60 9.98 2.76 15.14
N GLU A 61 8.85 2.62 14.45
CA GLU A 61 8.43 1.35 13.88
C GLU A 61 9.30 0.94 12.68
N MET A 62 9.67 1.89 11.81
CA MET A 62 10.63 1.68 10.72
C MET A 62 11.99 1.21 11.24
N THR A 63 12.47 1.81 12.34
CA THR A 63 13.75 1.41 12.97
C THR A 63 13.75 -0.06 13.38
N LYS A 64 12.61 -0.59 13.84
CA LYS A 64 12.50 -2.02 14.21
C LYS A 64 12.63 -2.94 12.99
N TYR A 65 12.10 -2.53 11.83
CA TYR A 65 12.25 -3.27 10.57
C TYR A 65 13.69 -3.19 10.06
N GLN A 66 14.31 -2.00 10.07
CA GLN A 66 15.71 -1.80 9.64
C GLN A 66 16.69 -2.61 10.51
N ARG A 67 16.44 -2.70 11.82
CA ARG A 67 17.22 -3.53 12.75
C ARG A 67 16.86 -5.02 12.74
N GLN A 68 15.93 -5.42 11.88
CA GLN A 68 15.43 -6.80 11.76
C GLN A 68 14.85 -7.39 13.06
N THR A 69 14.55 -6.55 14.05
CA THR A 69 13.80 -6.93 15.26
C THR A 69 12.31 -7.15 14.99
N ARG A 70 11.86 -6.75 13.79
CA ARG A 70 10.53 -7.01 13.24
C ARG A 70 10.68 -7.28 11.74
N ASN A 71 9.85 -8.16 11.20
CA ASN A 71 9.87 -8.54 9.78
C ASN A 71 8.54 -8.23 9.10
N ILE A 72 8.59 -7.93 7.80
CA ILE A 72 7.38 -7.89 6.96
C ILE A 72 6.85 -9.32 6.81
N SER A 73 5.57 -9.51 7.15
CA SER A 73 4.93 -10.83 7.08
C SER A 73 4.58 -11.22 5.63
N THR A 74 4.48 -12.52 5.38
CA THR A 74 4.04 -13.11 4.11
C THR A 74 2.64 -12.64 3.71
N LEU A 75 2.25 -12.93 2.46
CA LEU A 75 0.97 -12.54 1.89
C LEU A 75 -0.20 -13.47 2.26
N ASP A 76 0.03 -14.58 2.98
CA ASP A 76 -1.00 -15.61 3.22
C ASP A 76 -2.25 -15.04 3.92
N ARG A 77 -2.05 -14.17 4.91
CA ARG A 77 -3.17 -13.48 5.59
C ARG A 77 -3.90 -12.52 4.66
N ASP A 78 -3.16 -11.82 3.79
CA ASP A 78 -3.73 -10.88 2.81
C ASP A 78 -4.57 -11.62 1.78
N ASP A 79 -4.14 -12.82 1.39
CA ASP A 79 -4.86 -13.66 0.46
C ASP A 79 -6.12 -14.26 1.06
N ARG A 80 -6.01 -14.85 2.26
CA ARG A 80 -7.17 -15.38 3.00
C ARG A 80 -8.28 -14.33 3.16
N LEU A 81 -7.92 -13.10 3.57
CA LEU A 81 -8.88 -12.01 3.70
C LEU A 81 -9.53 -11.63 2.36
N ALA A 82 -8.77 -11.61 1.26
CA ALA A 82 -9.31 -11.31 -0.06
C ALA A 82 -10.30 -12.39 -0.55
N GLN A 83 -10.07 -13.65 -0.18
CA GLN A 83 -10.95 -14.78 -0.51
C GLN A 83 -12.26 -14.73 0.31
N GLU A 84 -12.17 -14.47 1.61
CA GLU A 84 -13.31 -14.45 2.56
C GLU A 84 -14.19 -13.18 2.46
N GLY A 85 -13.70 -12.11 1.83
CA GLY A 85 -14.37 -10.82 1.81
C GLY A 85 -15.50 -10.68 0.80
N LEU A 86 -16.30 -9.63 0.97
CA LEU A 86 -17.35 -9.24 0.03
C LEU A 86 -16.81 -9.08 -1.39
N ARG A 87 -17.66 -9.41 -2.38
CA ARG A 87 -17.33 -9.30 -3.80
C ARG A 87 -17.51 -7.86 -4.29
N VAL A 88 -16.55 -7.01 -3.95
CA VAL A 88 -16.49 -5.58 -4.33
C VAL A 88 -15.16 -5.25 -5.03
N CYS A 89 -15.10 -4.10 -5.68
CA CYS A 89 -13.86 -3.60 -6.28
C CYS A 89 -12.84 -3.28 -5.18
N ALA A 90 -11.62 -3.82 -5.28
CA ALA A 90 -10.56 -3.55 -4.33
C ALA A 90 -10.15 -2.07 -4.29
N HIS A 91 -10.30 -1.35 -5.41
CA HIS A 91 -9.84 0.03 -5.55
C HIS A 91 -10.85 1.08 -5.10
N CYS A 92 -12.16 0.83 -5.28
CA CYS A 92 -13.20 1.82 -5.00
C CYS A 92 -14.40 1.28 -4.19
N GLY A 93 -14.44 -0.02 -3.90
CA GLY A 93 -15.52 -0.66 -3.17
C GLY A 93 -16.83 -0.83 -3.95
N THR A 94 -16.93 -0.38 -5.19
CA THR A 94 -18.14 -0.55 -6.01
C THR A 94 -18.45 -2.03 -6.24
N ILE A 95 -19.72 -2.39 -6.12
CA ILE A 95 -20.27 -3.66 -6.62
C ILE A 95 -20.46 -3.51 -8.13
N ALA A 96 -19.99 -4.49 -8.89
CA ALA A 96 -20.13 -4.53 -10.34
C ALA A 96 -20.78 -5.86 -10.76
N PRO A 97 -21.48 -5.91 -11.91
CA PRO A 97 -22.01 -7.17 -12.43
C PRO A 97 -20.90 -8.20 -12.65
N ASP A 98 -19.77 -7.73 -13.17
CA ASP A 98 -18.57 -8.53 -13.39
C ASP A 98 -17.31 -7.84 -12.85
N PHE A 99 -16.34 -8.65 -12.44
CA PHE A 99 -15.04 -8.21 -11.96
C PHE A 99 -13.94 -8.75 -12.85
N GLN A 100 -12.87 -7.97 -12.98
CA GLN A 100 -11.64 -8.35 -13.65
C GLN A 100 -10.53 -8.55 -12.61
N TRP A 101 -9.52 -9.36 -12.95
CA TRP A 101 -8.33 -9.55 -12.14
C TRP A 101 -7.27 -8.51 -12.53
N ASP A 102 -7.11 -7.49 -11.69
CA ASP A 102 -6.10 -6.45 -11.85
C ASP A 102 -4.78 -6.88 -11.21
N HIS A 103 -3.66 -6.61 -11.86
CA HIS A 103 -2.33 -6.87 -11.32
C HIS A 103 -1.80 -5.65 -10.57
N LEU A 104 -1.51 -5.79 -9.26
CA LEU A 104 -1.03 -4.67 -8.44
C LEU A 104 0.34 -4.14 -8.90
N ILE A 105 1.23 -5.01 -9.36
CA ILE A 105 2.40 -4.68 -10.18
C ILE A 105 2.08 -5.11 -11.62
N PRO A 106 2.01 -4.19 -12.60
CA PRO A 106 1.62 -4.54 -13.98
C PRO A 106 2.52 -5.61 -14.59
N ARG A 107 1.94 -6.64 -15.20
CA ARG A 107 2.69 -7.74 -15.86
C ARG A 107 3.68 -7.25 -16.91
N SER A 108 3.33 -6.20 -17.65
CA SER A 108 4.21 -5.61 -18.66
C SER A 108 5.51 -5.04 -18.09
N LYS A 109 5.60 -4.84 -16.77
CA LYS A 109 6.79 -4.34 -16.08
C LYS A 109 7.64 -5.46 -15.47
N LEU A 110 7.16 -6.71 -15.44
CA LEU A 110 7.83 -7.82 -14.76
C LEU A 110 8.86 -8.54 -15.63
N ALA A 111 9.16 -8.08 -16.84
CA ALA A 111 10.13 -8.72 -17.75
C ALA A 111 9.93 -10.25 -17.94
N GLY A 112 8.69 -10.74 -17.85
CA GLY A 112 8.35 -12.16 -17.96
C GLY A 112 8.30 -12.92 -16.63
N GLU A 113 8.69 -12.29 -15.52
CA GLU A 113 8.59 -12.88 -14.19
C GLU A 113 7.14 -13.03 -13.71
N TYR A 114 6.93 -14.02 -12.85
CA TYR A 114 5.67 -14.28 -12.20
C TYR A 114 5.77 -13.94 -10.71
N ILE A 115 4.83 -13.12 -10.23
CA ILE A 115 4.67 -12.82 -8.81
C ILE A 115 3.36 -13.45 -8.34
N ALA A 116 3.46 -14.44 -7.45
CA ALA A 116 2.29 -15.02 -6.79
C ALA A 116 1.52 -13.94 -6.04
N LEU A 117 0.19 -14.08 -5.99
CA LEU A 117 -0.70 -13.20 -5.21
C LEU A 117 -0.68 -11.72 -5.65
N ASN A 118 -0.16 -11.41 -6.84
CA ASN A 118 -0.12 -10.06 -7.43
C ASN A 118 -1.46 -9.59 -8.03
N GLN A 119 -2.59 -10.24 -7.73
CA GLN A 119 -3.89 -9.91 -8.31
C GLN A 119 -4.92 -9.50 -7.27
N VAL A 120 -5.83 -8.60 -7.67
CA VAL A 120 -7.02 -8.19 -6.91
C VAL A 120 -8.25 -8.10 -7.80
N ARG A 121 -9.46 -8.19 -7.23
CA ARG A 121 -10.70 -7.95 -7.97
C ARG A 121 -10.87 -6.46 -8.24
N SER A 122 -11.09 -6.08 -9.49
CA SER A 122 -11.35 -4.69 -9.89
C SER A 122 -12.61 -4.61 -10.73
N CYS A 123 -13.41 -3.57 -10.55
CA CYS A 123 -14.48 -3.27 -11.50
C CYS A 123 -13.88 -2.87 -12.87
N PRO A 124 -14.64 -3.00 -13.97
CA PRO A 124 -14.15 -2.67 -15.31
C PRO A 124 -13.62 -1.22 -15.42
N SER A 125 -14.29 -0.27 -14.77
CA SER A 125 -13.89 1.15 -14.78
C SER A 125 -12.50 1.37 -14.17
N CYS A 126 -12.27 0.85 -12.95
CA CYS A 126 -10.96 0.97 -12.30
C CYS A 126 -9.87 0.20 -13.05
N ASN A 127 -10.17 -1.01 -13.53
CA ASN A 127 -9.19 -1.83 -14.23
C ASN A 127 -8.73 -1.17 -15.54
N MET A 128 -9.67 -0.64 -16.32
CA MET A 128 -9.40 0.10 -17.56
C MET A 128 -8.62 1.38 -17.27
N SER A 129 -9.06 2.19 -16.29
CA SER A 129 -8.39 3.44 -15.92
C SER A 129 -6.95 3.22 -15.44
N ARG A 130 -6.72 2.12 -14.72
CA ARG A 130 -5.41 1.75 -14.21
C ARG A 130 -4.48 1.31 -15.35
N GLY A 131 -4.90 0.36 -16.17
CA GLY A 131 -4.07 -0.20 -17.24
C GLY A 131 -2.69 -0.66 -16.73
N ASN A 132 -1.62 -0.23 -17.39
CA ASN A 132 -0.23 -0.58 -17.03
C ASN A 132 0.44 0.41 -16.05
N LYS A 133 -0.32 1.32 -15.44
CA LYS A 133 0.23 2.31 -14.50
C LYS A 133 0.70 1.65 -13.21
N ASP A 134 1.73 2.25 -12.61
CA ASP A 134 2.09 1.98 -11.22
C ASP A 134 0.89 2.30 -10.31
N LEU A 135 0.62 1.45 -9.31
CA LEU A 135 -0.58 1.58 -8.46
C LEU A 135 -0.64 2.95 -7.78
N MET A 136 0.47 3.39 -7.21
CA MET A 136 0.50 4.63 -6.46
C MET A 136 0.49 5.85 -7.38
N LEU A 137 1.14 5.75 -8.55
CA LEU A 137 1.01 6.78 -9.59
C LEU A 137 -0.44 6.94 -10.05
N TRP A 138 -1.16 5.82 -10.25
CA TRP A 138 -2.56 5.84 -10.63
C TRP A 138 -3.44 6.53 -9.57
N HIS A 139 -3.26 6.19 -8.28
CA HIS A 139 -3.95 6.87 -7.19
C HIS A 139 -3.61 8.37 -7.10
N ARG A 140 -2.34 8.74 -7.32
CA ARG A 140 -1.89 10.14 -7.41
C ARG A 140 -2.62 10.92 -8.51
N GLN A 141 -2.68 10.36 -9.71
CA GLN A 141 -3.34 10.98 -10.86
C GLN A 141 -4.86 11.13 -10.68
N ASN A 142 -5.50 10.19 -9.97
CA ASN A 142 -6.93 10.22 -9.73
C ASN A 142 -7.31 10.97 -8.44
N GLN A 143 -6.34 11.56 -7.72
CA GLN A 143 -6.55 12.21 -6.42
C GLN A 143 -7.30 11.30 -5.43
N THR A 144 -6.97 10.01 -5.43
CA THR A 144 -7.53 9.02 -4.49
C THR A 144 -6.43 8.42 -3.62
N PHE A 145 -6.83 7.76 -2.54
CA PHE A 145 -5.94 6.96 -1.69
C PHE A 145 -6.41 5.49 -1.69
N PRO A 146 -5.49 4.50 -1.79
CA PRO A 146 -5.88 3.08 -1.76
C PRO A 146 -6.51 2.70 -0.42
N ALA A 147 -7.43 1.73 -0.44
CA ALA A 147 -7.78 1.01 0.79
C ALA A 147 -6.51 0.44 1.43
N LEU A 148 -6.42 0.49 2.76
CA LEU A 148 -5.19 0.11 3.46
C LEU A 148 -4.84 -1.38 3.27
N SER A 149 -5.82 -2.25 3.04
CA SER A 149 -5.60 -3.67 2.70
C SER A 149 -4.87 -3.82 1.35
N VAL A 150 -5.26 -3.04 0.33
CA VAL A 150 -4.61 -3.02 -0.99
C VAL A 150 -3.21 -2.44 -0.89
N LEU A 151 -3.03 -1.32 -0.18
CA LEU A 151 -1.71 -0.73 0.04
C LEU A 151 -0.78 -1.71 0.78
N ARG A 152 -1.28 -2.41 1.80
CA ARG A 152 -0.52 -3.44 2.53
C ARG A 152 -0.07 -4.57 1.62
N ARG A 153 -0.98 -5.08 0.77
CA ARG A 153 -0.68 -6.14 -0.20
C ARG A 153 0.38 -5.66 -1.20
N TYR A 154 0.21 -4.45 -1.74
CA TYR A 154 1.16 -3.85 -2.68
C TYR A 154 2.56 -3.70 -2.08
N LEU A 155 2.68 -3.14 -0.87
CA LEU A 155 3.97 -2.96 -0.20
C LEU A 155 4.69 -4.29 0.04
N LYS A 156 3.95 -5.35 0.38
CA LYS A 156 4.53 -6.70 0.54
C LYS A 156 5.04 -7.26 -0.78
N LEU A 157 4.27 -7.11 -1.86
CA LEU A 157 4.71 -7.52 -3.20
C LEU A 157 5.99 -6.77 -3.61
N CYS A 158 5.99 -5.43 -3.44
CA CYS A 158 7.16 -4.59 -3.68
C CYS A 158 8.38 -5.05 -2.86
N TYR A 159 8.19 -5.29 -1.55
CA TYR A 159 9.26 -5.71 -0.66
C TYR A 159 9.86 -7.05 -1.07
N PHE A 160 9.03 -8.08 -1.26
CA PHE A 160 9.52 -9.42 -1.57
C PHE A 160 10.14 -9.50 -2.97
N TYR A 161 9.59 -8.79 -3.95
CA TYR A 161 10.21 -8.68 -5.27
C TYR A 161 11.58 -7.98 -5.17
N ALA A 162 11.65 -6.81 -4.53
CA ALA A 162 12.90 -6.08 -4.37
C ALA A 162 13.94 -6.89 -3.59
N LYS A 163 13.51 -7.60 -2.55
CA LYS A 163 14.39 -8.48 -1.76
C LYS A 163 14.95 -9.62 -2.59
N GLN A 164 14.10 -10.31 -3.36
CA GLN A 164 14.51 -11.43 -4.20
C GLN A 164 15.48 -11.01 -5.31
N GLY A 165 15.24 -9.85 -5.92
CA GLY A 165 16.08 -9.30 -6.98
C GLY A 165 17.31 -8.51 -6.50
N GLY A 166 17.52 -8.35 -5.18
CA GLY A 166 18.66 -7.61 -4.64
C GLY A 166 18.51 -6.08 -4.67
N TYR A 167 17.35 -5.55 -5.05
CA TYR A 167 17.11 -4.11 -5.26
C TYR A 167 16.94 -3.28 -3.97
N LEU A 168 16.81 -3.91 -2.80
CA LEU A 168 16.48 -3.19 -1.55
C LEU A 168 17.47 -2.07 -1.21
N GLY A 169 18.76 -2.30 -1.47
CA GLY A 169 19.83 -1.34 -1.18
C GLY A 169 20.02 -0.27 -2.26
N ASP A 170 19.38 -0.41 -3.42
CA ASP A 170 19.59 0.49 -4.54
C ASP A 170 19.01 1.89 -4.26
N PRO A 171 19.64 2.96 -4.77
CA PRO A 171 19.04 4.29 -4.76
C PRO A 171 17.66 4.28 -5.44
N ALA A 172 16.65 4.80 -4.76
CA ALA A 172 15.27 4.79 -5.27
C ALA A 172 15.10 5.59 -6.58
N CYS A 173 16.02 6.53 -6.87
CA CYS A 173 16.03 7.28 -8.11
C CYS A 173 16.46 6.46 -9.33
N ASP A 174 17.29 5.44 -9.12
CA ASP A 174 17.95 4.68 -10.20
C ASP A 174 17.35 3.28 -10.37
N ALA A 175 16.71 2.75 -9.31
CA ALA A 175 16.24 1.36 -9.28
C ALA A 175 15.25 1.00 -10.41
N VAL A 176 14.42 1.95 -10.86
CA VAL A 176 13.48 1.71 -11.97
C VAL A 176 14.22 1.49 -13.29
N GLU A 177 15.26 2.27 -13.55
CA GLU A 177 16.12 2.10 -14.73
C GLU A 177 16.92 0.79 -14.63
N GLY A 178 17.24 0.38 -13.40
CA GLY A 178 17.85 -0.92 -13.08
C GLY A 178 16.92 -2.14 -13.18
N GLY A 179 15.65 -1.97 -13.56
CA GLY A 179 14.71 -3.08 -13.77
C GLY A 179 13.67 -3.30 -12.66
N LEU A 180 13.60 -2.42 -11.66
CA LEU A 180 12.54 -2.46 -10.64
C LEU A 180 11.16 -2.13 -11.27
N PRO A 181 10.12 -2.97 -11.10
CA PRO A 181 8.86 -2.85 -11.83
C PRO A 181 7.89 -1.83 -11.22
N PHE A 182 8.30 -1.12 -10.17
CA PHE A 182 7.55 -0.08 -9.49
C PHE A 182 8.51 1.04 -9.09
N ASP A 183 8.00 2.25 -8.92
CA ASP A 183 8.81 3.38 -8.46
C ASP A 183 8.56 3.62 -6.96
N PRO A 184 9.54 3.36 -6.07
CA PRO A 184 9.37 3.54 -4.63
C PRO A 184 9.05 4.99 -4.24
N ARG A 185 9.42 5.97 -5.07
CA ARG A 185 9.17 7.40 -4.82
C ARG A 185 7.68 7.75 -4.94
N HIS A 186 6.88 6.94 -5.63
CA HIS A 186 5.43 7.14 -5.65
C HIS A 186 4.74 6.72 -4.35
N LEU A 187 5.38 5.92 -3.49
CA LEU A 187 4.79 5.47 -2.24
C LEU A 187 4.44 6.67 -1.32
N PRO A 188 3.35 6.58 -0.53
CA PRO A 188 2.91 7.69 0.30
C PRO A 188 3.87 7.99 1.43
N ARG A 189 4.30 9.26 1.50
CA ARG A 189 5.06 9.83 2.62
C ARG A 189 4.17 10.28 3.79
N LYS A 190 2.91 10.61 3.50
CA LYS A 190 1.86 10.93 4.48
C LYS A 190 0.54 10.28 4.08
N PHE A 191 -0.30 10.03 5.08
CA PHE A 191 -1.58 9.36 4.91
C PHE A 191 -2.72 10.36 5.22
N PRO A 192 -3.91 10.20 4.60
CA PRO A 192 -5.13 10.90 5.01
C PRO A 192 -5.43 10.75 6.51
N GLN A 193 -6.32 11.59 7.04
CA GLN A 193 -6.78 11.45 8.42
C GLN A 193 -7.43 10.08 8.63
N VAL A 194 -7.33 9.54 9.84
CA VAL A 194 -7.72 8.14 10.11
C VAL A 194 -9.21 7.91 9.81
N GLU A 195 -10.04 8.93 10.01
CA GLU A 195 -11.49 8.92 9.78
C GLU A 195 -11.86 8.85 8.29
N SER A 196 -10.98 9.31 7.39
CA SER A 196 -11.24 9.25 5.95
C SER A 196 -10.66 8.00 5.28
N LEU A 197 -9.91 7.19 6.03
CA LEU A 197 -9.26 5.98 5.52
C LEU A 197 -10.20 4.79 5.57
N VAL A 198 -10.26 4.07 4.45
CA VAL A 198 -10.90 2.77 4.37
C VAL A 198 -9.87 1.69 4.66
N TRP A 199 -10.13 0.82 5.64
CA TRP A 199 -9.28 -0.33 5.86
C TRP A 199 -9.36 -1.30 4.69
N ASP A 200 -10.56 -1.81 4.41
CA ASP A 200 -10.80 -2.80 3.39
C ASP A 200 -12.26 -2.70 2.93
N TYR A 201 -12.48 -2.51 1.63
CA TYR A 201 -13.85 -2.46 1.09
C TYR A 201 -14.55 -3.83 1.17
N ALA A 202 -13.78 -4.93 1.15
CA ALA A 202 -14.34 -6.28 1.21
C ALA A 202 -14.71 -6.69 2.64
N HIS A 203 -14.20 -5.97 3.64
CA HIS A 203 -14.51 -6.14 5.06
C HIS A 203 -14.88 -4.78 5.65
N PRO A 204 -16.01 -4.17 5.20
CA PRO A 204 -16.47 -2.93 5.79
C PRO A 204 -16.68 -3.21 7.27
N ILE A 205 -15.98 -2.44 8.11
CA ILE A 205 -16.10 -2.54 9.57
C ILE A 205 -17.60 -2.43 9.91
N LEU A 206 -18.13 -3.42 10.64
CA LEU A 206 -19.48 -3.40 11.23
C LEU A 206 -19.58 -2.31 12.30
#